data_AF-A0AAW1NC59-F1
#
_entry.id   AF-A0AAW1NC59-F1
#
_cell.length_a   1.000
_cell.length_b   1.000
_cell.length_c   1.000
_cell.angle_alpha   90.00
_cell.angle_beta   90.00
_cell.angle_gamma   90.00
#
_symmetry.space_group_name_H-M   'P 1'
#
loop_
_entity.id
_entity.type
_entity.pdbx_description
1 polymer ?
#
loop_
_entity_poly.entity_id
_entity_poly.type
_entity_poly.pdbx_seq_one_letter_code
_entity_poly.pdbx_strand_id
1 'polypeptide(L)'
;NSKIFAQGIHWFSDNISKNQRFYEFILVDSGSADIKHERDSTGKIKYSKIIINKVNSSDDWIEPFAEKEFSKRFIPQTYSYNDYKNAWSRALLLEDFDHSWFITFNKMCPQRFPIWFYQWWYLFGPDQAIYPPVCTKGFETFVSQTKGELYQKPLLFHAEFKIPWIVCWSYNLRQIFPQPYPLSLIREFKVKWWSKFDPVICSPSAVQSFLQ
;
A
#
# COMPACT_ATOMS: atom_id res chain seq x y z
N ASN A 1 -29.80 7.52 12.21
CA ASN A 1 -28.37 7.31 11.87
C ASN A 1 -28.14 5.87 11.43
N SER A 2 -28.32 5.58 10.14
CA SER A 2 -27.88 4.32 9.53
C SER A 2 -26.37 4.35 9.40
N LYS A 3 -25.67 3.46 10.11
CA LYS A 3 -24.22 3.26 9.92
C LYS A 3 -24.03 2.45 8.64
N ILE A 4 -23.26 2.98 7.67
CA ILE A 4 -22.96 2.28 6.41
C ILE A 4 -21.97 1.13 6.64
N PHE A 5 -21.05 1.30 7.58
CA PHE A 5 -20.08 0.29 7.98
C PHE A 5 -20.11 0.03 9.49
N ALA A 6 -19.63 -1.13 9.90
CA ALA A 6 -19.34 -1.41 11.31
C ALA A 6 -18.21 -0.49 11.82
N GLN A 7 -18.22 -0.17 13.12
CA GLN A 7 -17.23 0.74 13.70
C GLN A 7 -15.81 0.19 13.54
N GLY A 8 -14.90 1.01 12.98
CA GLY A 8 -13.50 0.64 12.73
C GLY A 8 -13.30 -0.35 11.56
N ILE A 9 -14.35 -0.62 10.78
CA ILE A 9 -14.27 -1.43 9.57
C ILE A 9 -14.69 -0.53 8.41
N HIS A 10 -13.81 -0.36 7.43
CA HIS A 10 -14.03 0.51 6.28
C HIS A 10 -14.20 -0.29 4.99
N TRP A 11 -14.77 -1.48 5.08
CA TRP A 11 -15.10 -2.33 3.93
C TRP A 11 -16.31 -3.18 4.28
N PHE A 12 -16.96 -3.74 3.27
CA PHE A 12 -17.96 -4.78 3.50
C PHE A 12 -17.23 -6.04 3.96
N SER A 13 -17.52 -6.46 5.19
CA SER A 13 -16.96 -7.66 5.78
C SER A 13 -18.08 -8.57 6.24
N ASP A 14 -18.09 -9.79 5.73
CA ASP A 14 -19.00 -10.84 6.20
C ASP A 14 -18.52 -11.42 7.55
N ASN A 15 -17.29 -11.08 7.97
CA ASN A 15 -16.72 -11.46 9.26
C ASN A 15 -16.19 -10.23 10.00
N ILE A 16 -16.91 -9.79 11.02
CA ILE A 16 -16.54 -8.61 11.83
C ILE A 16 -15.26 -8.80 12.66
N SER A 17 -14.83 -10.06 12.87
CA SER A 17 -13.59 -10.36 13.59
C SER A 17 -12.36 -10.06 12.75
N LYS A 18 -12.49 -10.09 11.41
CA LYS A 18 -11.44 -9.66 10.47
C LYS A 18 -11.44 -8.15 10.34
N ASN A 19 -11.08 -7.48 11.42
CA ASN A 19 -10.99 -6.02 11.49
C ASN A 19 -9.64 -5.50 10.96
N GLN A 20 -9.37 -4.21 11.12
CA GLN A 20 -8.14 -3.60 10.62
C GLN A 20 -6.88 -4.20 11.25
N ARG A 21 -6.90 -4.49 12.55
CA ARG A 21 -5.77 -5.12 13.26
C ARG A 21 -5.48 -6.53 12.74
N PHE A 22 -6.50 -7.30 12.36
CA PHE A 22 -6.31 -8.60 11.73
C PHE A 22 -5.47 -8.46 10.45
N TYR A 23 -5.83 -7.50 9.60
CA TYR A 23 -5.14 -7.26 8.34
C TYR A 23 -3.72 -6.69 8.53
N GLU A 24 -3.51 -5.77 9.48
CA GLU A 24 -2.16 -5.35 9.86
C GLU A 24 -1.33 -6.53 10.36
N PHE A 25 -1.92 -7.38 11.20
CA PHE A 25 -1.21 -8.50 11.80
C PHE A 25 -0.81 -9.53 10.75
N ILE A 26 -1.60 -9.76 9.70
CA ILE A 26 -1.17 -10.57 8.54
C ILE A 26 0.13 -10.04 7.93
N LEU A 27 0.23 -8.73 7.69
CA LEU A 27 1.43 -8.15 7.06
C LEU A 27 2.66 -8.27 7.96
N VAL A 28 2.50 -8.07 9.27
CA VAL A 28 3.60 -8.15 10.24
C VAL A 28 4.02 -9.61 10.48
N ASP A 29 3.07 -10.50 10.75
CA ASP A 29 3.34 -11.90 11.13
C ASP A 29 3.93 -12.71 9.98
N SER A 30 3.52 -12.44 8.74
CA SER A 30 4.11 -13.05 7.54
C SER A 30 5.50 -12.51 7.18
N GLY A 31 5.97 -11.49 7.89
CA GLY A 31 7.22 -10.78 7.61
C GLY A 31 7.17 -9.95 6.33
N SER A 32 5.98 -9.64 5.82
CA SER A 32 5.78 -8.90 4.57
C SER A 32 5.95 -7.39 4.75
N ALA A 33 5.62 -6.85 5.92
CA ALA A 33 5.87 -5.45 6.22
C ALA A 33 6.08 -5.16 7.71
N ASP A 34 6.90 -4.15 8.01
CA ASP A 34 6.99 -3.57 9.35
C ASP A 34 6.02 -2.39 9.45
N ILE A 35 5.15 -2.41 10.45
CA ILE A 35 4.16 -1.35 10.70
C ILE A 35 4.45 -0.68 12.04
N LYS A 36 4.48 0.66 12.05
CA LYS A 36 4.62 1.47 13.25
C LYS A 36 3.58 2.59 13.26
N HIS A 37 2.95 2.80 14.41
CA HIS A 37 2.01 3.90 14.64
C HIS A 37 2.64 4.98 15.50
N GLU A 38 2.55 6.22 15.05
CA GLU A 38 2.96 7.39 15.82
C GLU A 38 1.71 8.05 16.40
N ARG A 39 1.70 8.23 17.71
CA ARG A 39 0.55 8.73 18.46
C ARG A 39 0.80 10.15 18.95
N ASP A 40 -0.27 10.92 19.07
CA ASP A 40 -0.22 12.22 19.74
C ASP A 40 -0.30 12.07 21.28
N SER A 41 -0.32 13.21 21.98
CA SER A 41 -0.41 13.26 23.44
C SER A 41 -1.72 12.69 24.01
N THR A 42 -2.77 12.55 23.18
CA THR A 42 -4.06 11.95 23.57
C THR A 42 -4.07 10.43 23.35
N GLY A 43 -3.04 9.90 22.69
CA GLY A 43 -2.97 8.50 22.29
C GLY A 43 -3.63 8.18 20.94
N LYS A 44 -4.20 9.18 20.25
CA LYS A 44 -4.73 9.02 18.89
C LYS A 44 -3.58 8.77 17.91
N ILE A 45 -3.76 7.86 16.95
CA ILE A 45 -2.76 7.59 15.92
C ILE A 45 -2.79 8.73 14.92
N LYS A 46 -1.72 9.53 14.85
CA LYS A 46 -1.64 10.69 13.96
C LYS A 46 -1.17 10.30 12.55
N TYR A 47 -0.19 9.40 12.49
CA TYR A 47 0.28 8.83 11.23
C TYR A 47 0.89 7.45 11.49
N SER A 48 0.94 6.65 10.44
CA SER A 48 1.56 5.33 10.46
C SER A 48 2.69 5.28 9.46
N LYS A 49 3.63 4.39 9.71
CA LYS A 49 4.71 4.02 8.81
C LYS A 49 4.58 2.55 8.47
N ILE A 50 4.70 2.22 7.18
CA ILE A 50 4.82 0.86 6.69
C ILE A 50 6.11 0.73 5.85
N ILE A 51 6.91 -0.27 6.15
CA ILE A 51 8.11 -0.65 5.39
C ILE A 51 7.84 -2.00 4.75
N ILE A 52 7.83 -2.04 3.43
CA ILE A 52 7.54 -3.25 2.65
C ILE A 52 8.79 -4.11 2.57
N ASN A 53 8.73 -5.29 3.18
CA ASN A 53 9.84 -6.24 3.26
C ASN A 53 9.80 -7.26 2.13
N LYS A 54 8.61 -7.74 1.76
CA LYS A 54 8.36 -8.65 0.63
C LYS A 54 6.87 -8.71 0.32
N VAL A 55 6.52 -9.26 -0.84
CA VAL A 55 5.14 -9.57 -1.20
C VAL A 55 5.05 -11.01 -1.66
N ASN A 56 4.49 -11.86 -0.80
CA ASN A 56 4.26 -13.27 -1.11
C ASN A 56 3.32 -13.46 -2.32
N SER A 57 3.61 -14.45 -3.15
CA SER A 57 2.79 -14.85 -4.30
C SER A 57 1.87 -16.02 -3.94
N SER A 58 1.13 -16.52 -4.93
CA SER A 58 0.38 -17.77 -4.78
C SER A 58 1.27 -18.98 -4.58
N ASP A 59 2.53 -18.91 -5.01
CA ASP A 59 3.48 -20.03 -4.90
C ASP A 59 3.86 -20.28 -3.43
N ASP A 60 3.68 -19.28 -2.57
CA ASP A 60 3.81 -19.39 -1.12
C ASP A 60 2.59 -20.09 -0.46
N TRP A 61 1.57 -20.44 -1.23
CA TRP A 61 0.37 -21.18 -0.82
C TRP A 61 0.23 -22.45 -1.65
N ILE A 62 0.89 -23.52 -1.20
CA ILE A 62 0.96 -24.83 -1.89
C ILE A 62 -0.44 -25.38 -2.18
N GLU A 63 -1.38 -25.20 -1.25
CA GLU A 63 -2.76 -25.65 -1.40
C GLU A 63 -3.72 -24.46 -1.53
N PRO A 64 -4.58 -24.42 -2.57
CA PRO A 64 -5.48 -23.29 -2.83
C PRO A 64 -6.48 -22.96 -1.70
N PHE A 65 -6.80 -23.95 -0.87
CA PHE A 65 -7.76 -23.81 0.23
C PHE A 65 -7.08 -23.77 1.61
N ALA A 66 -5.75 -23.87 1.66
CA ALA A 66 -5.04 -23.82 2.93
C ALA A 66 -5.07 -22.41 3.51
N GLU A 67 -5.33 -22.35 4.82
CA GLU A 67 -5.10 -21.16 5.62
C GLU A 67 -3.74 -21.26 6.31
N LYS A 68 -3.12 -20.12 6.55
CA LYS A 68 -1.93 -20.03 7.40
C LYS A 68 -2.36 -19.67 8.81
N GLU A 69 -1.71 -20.29 9.80
CA GLU A 69 -1.89 -19.94 11.20
C GLU A 69 -0.97 -18.76 11.56
N PHE A 70 -1.48 -17.85 12.39
CA PHE A 70 -0.63 -16.82 12.97
C PHE A 70 0.36 -17.40 13.97
N SER A 71 1.56 -16.81 14.04
CA SER A 71 2.59 -17.19 15.02
C SER A 71 2.21 -16.86 16.47
N LYS A 72 1.25 -15.93 16.66
CA LYS A 72 0.68 -15.55 17.96
C LYS A 72 -0.81 -15.82 17.99
N ARG A 73 -1.37 -15.92 19.20
CA ARG A 73 -2.81 -16.04 19.38
C ARG A 73 -3.53 -14.81 18.82
N PHE A 74 -4.44 -15.03 17.88
CA PHE A 74 -5.29 -14.02 17.27
C PHE A 74 -6.67 -14.62 16.99
N ILE A 75 -7.70 -13.78 16.87
CA ILE A 75 -9.05 -14.24 16.49
C ILE A 75 -9.49 -13.47 15.24
N PRO A 76 -9.69 -14.13 14.09
CA PRO A 76 -9.45 -15.56 13.81
C PRO A 76 -7.97 -15.97 13.93
N GLN A 77 -7.68 -17.25 14.22
CA GLN A 77 -6.31 -17.76 14.36
C GLN A 77 -5.62 -18.00 13.01
N THR A 78 -6.39 -18.01 11.93
CA THR A 78 -5.95 -18.37 10.59
C THR A 78 -6.34 -17.30 9.57
N TYR A 79 -5.63 -17.28 8.45
CA TYR A 79 -5.93 -16.40 7.32
C TYR A 79 -5.66 -17.08 5.98
N SER A 80 -6.51 -16.80 4.99
CA SER A 80 -6.36 -17.30 3.63
C SER A 80 -5.38 -16.45 2.80
N TYR A 81 -4.97 -16.93 1.62
CA TYR A 81 -4.23 -16.09 0.67
C TYR A 81 -5.05 -14.86 0.22
N ASN A 82 -6.38 -14.97 0.13
CA ASN A 82 -7.23 -13.83 -0.18
C ASN A 82 -7.24 -12.80 0.96
N ASP A 83 -7.21 -13.24 2.22
CA ASP A 83 -7.03 -12.33 3.36
C ASP A 83 -5.67 -11.63 3.28
N TYR A 84 -4.60 -12.35 2.91
CA TYR A 84 -3.28 -11.78 2.68
C TYR A 84 -3.26 -10.71 1.58
N LYS A 85 -3.88 -10.97 0.43
CA LYS A 85 -4.04 -9.95 -0.63
C LYS A 85 -4.79 -8.73 -0.13
N ASN A 86 -5.91 -8.96 0.57
CA ASN A 86 -6.74 -7.90 1.11
C ASN A 86 -6.03 -7.09 2.21
N ALA A 87 -5.07 -7.70 2.92
CA ALA A 87 -4.33 -7.05 3.99
C ALA A 87 -3.62 -5.78 3.51
N TRP A 88 -3.03 -5.82 2.31
CA TRP A 88 -2.34 -4.68 1.71
C TRP A 88 -3.20 -3.43 1.54
N SER A 89 -4.49 -3.59 1.24
CA SER A 89 -5.42 -2.48 1.14
C SER A 89 -6.08 -2.16 2.48
N ARG A 90 -6.53 -3.18 3.21
CA ARG A 90 -7.35 -3.03 4.43
C ARG A 90 -6.55 -2.51 5.62
N ALA A 91 -5.25 -2.83 5.71
CA ALA A 91 -4.37 -2.26 6.72
C ALA A 91 -4.31 -0.73 6.61
N LEU A 92 -4.32 -0.18 5.39
CA LEU A 92 -4.26 1.26 5.15
C LEU A 92 -5.55 2.03 5.51
N LEU A 93 -6.64 1.31 5.77
CA LEU A 93 -7.95 1.90 6.09
C LEU A 93 -8.17 2.04 7.59
N LEU A 94 -7.24 2.70 8.30
CA LEU A 94 -7.31 2.90 9.75
C LEU A 94 -8.29 4.02 10.15
N GLU A 95 -8.05 5.23 9.66
CA GLU A 95 -8.90 6.42 9.88
C GLU A 95 -8.92 7.25 8.59
N ASP A 96 -9.99 8.01 8.38
CA ASP A 96 -10.11 8.92 7.24
C ASP A 96 -9.55 10.31 7.54
N PHE A 97 -8.86 10.89 6.55
CA PHE A 97 -8.32 12.25 6.42
C PHE A 97 -7.36 12.76 7.51
N ASP A 98 -7.64 12.53 8.78
CA ASP A 98 -6.81 12.87 9.94
C ASP A 98 -5.61 11.94 10.11
N HIS A 99 -5.57 10.86 9.34
CA HIS A 99 -4.51 9.86 9.35
C HIS A 99 -3.83 9.75 7.98
N SER A 100 -2.53 9.47 8.01
CA SER A 100 -1.74 9.22 6.81
C SER A 100 -0.73 8.10 7.03
N TRP A 101 -0.38 7.45 5.93
CA TRP A 101 0.59 6.38 5.84
C TRP A 101 1.82 6.86 5.10
N PHE A 102 2.97 6.82 5.76
CA PHE A 102 4.27 6.84 5.10
C PHE A 102 4.60 5.42 4.64
N ILE A 103 4.84 5.24 3.35
CA ILE A 103 5.13 3.94 2.73
C ILE A 103 6.53 3.99 2.11
N THR A 104 7.33 2.95 2.31
CA THR A 104 8.62 2.75 1.64
C THR A 104 8.95 1.26 1.53
N PHE A 105 10.04 0.93 0.85
CA PHE A 105 10.54 -0.43 0.71
C PHE A 105 11.77 -0.66 1.58
N ASN A 106 11.91 -1.87 2.11
CA ASN A 106 13.12 -2.35 2.75
C ASN A 106 14.23 -2.50 1.71
N LYS A 107 15.49 -2.28 2.11
CA LYS A 107 16.67 -2.49 1.27
C LYS A 107 16.71 -3.88 0.63
N MET A 108 16.35 -4.91 1.39
CA MET A 108 16.38 -6.31 0.95
C MET A 108 15.07 -6.78 0.29
N CYS A 109 14.13 -5.88 -0.01
CA CYS A 109 12.87 -6.27 -0.63
C CYS A 109 13.10 -6.93 -2.00
N PRO A 110 12.63 -8.17 -2.22
CA PRO A 110 12.72 -8.80 -3.52
C PRO A 110 11.92 -8.03 -4.56
N GLN A 111 12.50 -7.84 -5.74
CA GLN A 111 11.91 -7.06 -6.83
C GLN A 111 11.06 -7.91 -7.76
N ARG A 112 10.32 -8.85 -7.16
CA ARG A 112 9.41 -9.76 -7.85
C ARG A 112 8.07 -9.69 -7.14
N PHE A 113 7.15 -8.96 -7.75
CA PHE A 113 5.82 -8.74 -7.21
C PHE A 113 4.78 -9.55 -7.99
N PRO A 114 3.76 -10.11 -7.31
CA PRO A 114 2.65 -10.74 -8.00
C PRO A 114 1.81 -9.71 -8.76
N ILE A 115 1.13 -10.12 -9.84
CA ILE A 115 0.37 -9.22 -10.74
C ILE A 115 -0.62 -8.33 -9.98
N TRP A 116 -1.35 -8.90 -9.01
CA TRP A 116 -2.33 -8.17 -8.22
C TRP A 116 -1.70 -7.05 -7.37
N PHE A 117 -0.41 -7.12 -7.06
CA PHE A 117 0.27 -6.08 -6.31
C PHE A 117 0.59 -4.85 -7.19
N TYR A 118 0.76 -5.03 -8.50
CA TYR A 118 0.78 -3.89 -9.44
C TYR A 118 -0.59 -3.21 -9.55
N GLN A 119 -1.70 -3.95 -9.39
CA GLN A 119 -3.04 -3.35 -9.30
C GLN A 119 -3.22 -2.56 -8.01
N TRP A 120 -2.68 -3.07 -6.89
CA TRP A 120 -2.61 -2.32 -5.65
C TRP A 120 -1.78 -1.03 -5.84
N TRP A 121 -0.63 -1.12 -6.51
CA TRP A 121 0.19 0.06 -6.82
C TRP A 121 -0.59 1.14 -7.57
N TYR A 122 -1.46 0.77 -8.51
CA TYR A 122 -2.27 1.75 -9.24
C TYR A 122 -3.16 2.62 -8.33
N LEU A 123 -3.63 2.08 -7.19
CA LEU A 123 -4.50 2.80 -6.26
C LEU A 123 -3.73 3.52 -5.15
N PHE A 124 -2.62 2.95 -4.70
CA PHE A 124 -1.90 3.39 -3.49
C PHE A 124 -0.50 3.93 -3.76
N GLY A 125 0.05 3.66 -4.93
CA GLY A 125 1.35 4.16 -5.39
C GLY A 125 1.25 5.57 -5.95
N PRO A 126 2.37 6.31 -6.00
CA PRO A 126 2.42 7.63 -6.59
C PRO A 126 2.31 7.58 -8.12
N ASP A 127 1.62 8.58 -8.66
CA ASP A 127 1.63 8.90 -10.08
C ASP A 127 2.92 9.67 -10.44
N GLN A 128 3.39 9.52 -11.67
CA GLN A 128 4.62 10.19 -12.13
C GLN A 128 4.49 11.71 -12.13
N ALA A 129 3.26 12.25 -12.26
CA ALA A 129 2.99 13.68 -12.25
C ALA A 129 3.37 14.38 -10.94
N ILE A 130 3.53 13.63 -9.84
CA ILE A 130 3.95 14.18 -8.54
C ILE A 130 5.45 14.01 -8.26
N TYR A 131 6.22 13.45 -9.20
CA TYR A 131 7.66 13.31 -9.03
C TYR A 131 8.37 14.67 -9.15
N PRO A 132 9.40 14.94 -8.33
CA PRO A 132 10.30 16.05 -8.56
C PRO A 132 11.02 15.89 -9.90
N PRO A 133 11.36 16.99 -10.61
CA PRO A 133 11.95 16.92 -11.96
C PRO A 133 13.19 16.04 -12.08
N VAL A 134 14.02 15.99 -11.04
CA VAL A 134 15.23 15.14 -11.00
C VAL A 134 14.87 13.66 -11.04
N CYS A 135 13.87 13.24 -10.26
CA CYS A 135 13.45 11.84 -10.25
C CYS A 135 12.55 11.47 -11.44
N THR A 136 11.86 12.44 -12.07
CA THR A 136 11.23 12.22 -13.38
C THR A 136 12.27 11.81 -14.42
N LYS A 137 13.37 12.56 -14.54
CA LYS A 137 14.46 12.22 -15.47
C LYS A 137 15.15 10.89 -15.10
N GLY A 138 15.32 10.63 -13.81
CA GLY A 138 15.84 9.34 -13.34
C GLY A 138 14.92 8.19 -13.70
N PHE A 139 13.62 8.35 -13.54
CA PHE A 139 12.63 7.36 -13.94
C PHE A 139 12.63 7.11 -15.45
N GLU A 140 12.70 8.15 -16.28
CA GLU A 140 12.84 8.01 -17.75
C GLU A 140 14.10 7.20 -18.13
N THR A 141 15.23 7.50 -17.46
CA THR A 141 16.48 6.75 -17.62
C THR A 141 16.29 5.28 -17.22
N PHE A 142 15.66 5.03 -16.08
CA PHE A 142 15.37 3.67 -15.60
C PHE A 142 14.49 2.90 -16.60
N VAL A 143 13.43 3.52 -17.10
CA VAL A 143 12.50 2.93 -18.07
C VAL A 143 13.21 2.55 -19.37
N SER A 144 14.03 3.46 -19.91
CA SER A 144 14.75 3.24 -21.18
C SER A 144 15.83 2.15 -21.10
N GLN A 145 16.42 1.93 -19.93
CA GLN A 145 17.57 1.03 -19.77
C GLN A 145 17.22 -0.32 -19.14
N THR A 146 16.00 -0.51 -18.64
CA THR A 146 15.56 -1.77 -18.03
C THR A 146 14.57 -2.50 -18.93
N LYS A 147 14.58 -3.84 -18.90
CA LYS A 147 13.58 -4.68 -19.60
C LYS A 147 12.28 -4.80 -18.79
N GLY A 148 11.21 -5.26 -19.43
CA GLY A 148 9.90 -5.48 -18.79
C GLY A 148 8.85 -4.43 -19.12
N GLU A 149 7.62 -4.70 -18.71
CA GLU A 149 6.44 -3.92 -19.10
C GLU A 149 6.37 -2.55 -18.41
N LEU A 150 5.88 -1.53 -19.12
CA LEU A 150 5.81 -0.15 -18.61
C LEU A 150 5.02 -0.03 -17.31
N TYR A 151 3.94 -0.79 -17.16
CA TYR A 151 3.10 -0.76 -15.94
C TYR A 151 3.85 -1.24 -14.69
N GLN A 152 4.93 -2.01 -14.84
CA GLN A 152 5.73 -2.51 -13.73
C GLN A 152 6.76 -1.49 -13.24
N LYS A 153 7.20 -0.60 -14.15
CA LYS A 153 8.34 0.30 -13.92
C LYS A 153 8.17 1.21 -12.71
N PRO A 154 7.01 1.85 -12.45
CA PRO A 154 6.89 2.76 -11.30
C PRO A 154 7.09 2.06 -9.97
N LEU A 155 6.48 0.88 -9.79
CA LEU A 155 6.64 0.07 -8.58
C LEU A 155 8.11 -0.36 -8.41
N LEU A 156 8.71 -0.93 -9.46
CA LEU A 156 10.10 -1.37 -9.41
C LEU A 156 11.05 -0.21 -9.11
N PHE A 157 10.86 0.94 -9.74
CA PHE A 157 11.66 2.13 -9.48
C PHE A 157 11.60 2.58 -8.01
N HIS A 158 10.39 2.66 -7.45
CA HIS A 158 10.23 2.98 -6.03
C HIS A 158 10.85 1.92 -5.11
N ALA A 159 10.72 0.66 -5.48
CA ALA A 159 11.24 -0.44 -4.70
C ALA A 159 12.76 -0.55 -4.77
N GLU A 160 13.41 -0.21 -5.89
CA GLU A 160 14.88 -0.22 -6.03
C GLU A 160 15.53 0.97 -5.32
N PHE A 161 15.03 2.18 -5.59
CA PHE A 161 15.59 3.41 -5.02
C PHE A 161 15.01 3.77 -3.65
N LYS A 162 14.16 2.89 -3.09
CA LYS A 162 13.52 3.03 -1.77
C LYS A 162 12.77 4.35 -1.61
N ILE A 163 12.17 4.82 -2.70
CA ILE A 163 11.52 6.12 -2.76
C ILE A 163 10.24 6.05 -1.93
N PRO A 164 10.14 6.81 -0.82
CA PRO A 164 8.97 6.82 0.02
C PRO A 164 7.89 7.76 -0.53
N TRP A 165 6.64 7.47 -0.16
CA TRP A 165 5.50 8.33 -0.45
C TRP A 165 4.52 8.33 0.70
N ILE A 166 3.56 9.27 0.65
CA ILE A 166 2.49 9.37 1.64
C ILE A 166 1.16 9.04 0.98
N VAL A 167 0.35 8.25 1.68
CA VAL A 167 -1.05 7.96 1.31
C VAL A 167 -1.97 8.40 2.44
N CYS A 168 -3.06 9.08 2.11
CA CYS A 168 -4.22 9.19 2.99
C CYS A 168 -5.49 8.95 2.18
N TRP A 169 -6.63 8.83 2.85
CA TRP A 169 -7.90 8.60 2.18
C TRP A 169 -9.04 9.31 2.90
N SER A 170 -10.12 9.61 2.18
CA SER A 170 -11.34 10.19 2.74
C SER A 170 -12.58 9.68 2.03
N TYR A 171 -13.73 9.76 2.70
CA TYR A 171 -15.02 9.56 2.04
C TYR A 171 -15.45 10.83 1.31
N ASN A 172 -16.05 10.67 0.14
CA ASN A 172 -16.71 11.74 -0.59
C ASN A 172 -18.03 11.24 -1.17
N LEU A 173 -19.01 12.12 -1.31
CA LEU A 173 -20.21 11.86 -2.10
C LEU A 173 -20.00 12.42 -3.51
N ARG A 174 -20.19 11.62 -4.54
CA ARG A 174 -20.08 12.06 -5.95
C ARG A 174 -21.24 11.55 -6.78
N GLN A 175 -21.68 12.42 -7.71
CA GLN A 175 -22.65 12.07 -8.74
C GLN A 175 -21.90 11.32 -9.86
N ILE A 176 -21.84 9.99 -9.78
CA ILE A 176 -21.13 9.16 -10.77
C ILE A 176 -21.97 9.02 -12.05
N PHE A 177 -23.27 8.79 -11.89
CA PHE A 177 -24.22 8.73 -12.99
C PHE A 177 -25.04 10.02 -13.04
N PRO A 178 -25.49 10.49 -14.21
CA PRO A 178 -26.33 11.69 -14.28
C PRO A 178 -27.63 11.52 -13.48
N GLN A 179 -28.35 12.61 -13.23
CA GLN A 179 -29.69 12.52 -12.64
C GLN A 179 -30.59 11.60 -13.48
N PRO A 180 -31.52 10.82 -12.88
CA PRO A 180 -32.01 10.90 -11.50
C PRO A 180 -31.31 9.94 -10.50
N TYR A 181 -30.15 9.38 -10.82
CA TYR A 181 -29.48 8.43 -9.92
C TYR A 181 -28.98 9.13 -8.63
N PRO A 182 -29.01 8.46 -7.46
CA PRO A 182 -28.52 9.05 -6.21
C PRO A 182 -26.99 9.24 -6.22
N LEU A 183 -26.50 10.07 -5.30
CA LEU A 183 -25.06 10.23 -5.07
C LEU A 183 -24.43 8.92 -4.58
N SER A 184 -23.26 8.61 -5.10
CA SER A 184 -22.46 7.47 -4.66
C SER A 184 -21.49 7.90 -3.57
N LEU A 185 -21.46 7.13 -2.47
CA LEU A 185 -20.37 7.21 -1.51
C LEU A 185 -19.11 6.56 -2.11
N ILE A 186 -18.08 7.36 -2.30
CA ILE A 186 -16.79 6.90 -2.81
C ILE A 186 -15.70 7.07 -1.76
N ARG A 187 -14.69 6.21 -1.85
CA ARG A 187 -13.41 6.40 -1.17
C ARG A 187 -12.45 7.06 -2.14
N GLU A 188 -11.88 8.18 -1.74
CA GLU A 188 -10.84 8.86 -2.50
C GLU A 188 -9.50 8.70 -1.78
N PHE A 189 -8.50 8.21 -2.51
CA PHE A 189 -7.12 8.15 -2.04
C PHE A 189 -6.36 9.37 -2.53
N LYS A 190 -5.55 9.95 -1.64
CA LYS A 190 -4.65 11.05 -1.95
C LYS A 190 -3.23 10.57 -1.73
N VAL A 191 -2.45 10.57 -2.80
CA VAL A 191 -1.04 10.18 -2.78
C VAL A 191 -0.18 11.43 -2.93
N LYS A 192 0.88 11.53 -2.12
CA LYS A 192 1.80 12.67 -2.12
C LYS A 192 3.25 12.21 -2.09
N TRP A 193 4.09 12.97 -2.77
CA TRP A 193 5.54 12.83 -2.66
C TRP A 193 6.02 13.17 -1.25
N TRP A 194 7.01 12.42 -0.74
CA TRP A 194 7.65 12.78 0.52
C TRP A 194 8.73 13.83 0.30
N SER A 195 8.45 15.09 0.64
CA SER A 195 9.33 16.22 0.36
C SER A 195 10.70 16.17 1.04
N LYS A 196 10.90 15.33 2.06
CA LYS A 196 12.20 15.14 2.71
C LYS A 196 13.03 14.02 2.08
N PHE A 197 12.53 13.34 1.06
CA PHE A 197 13.33 12.38 0.31
C PHE A 197 14.35 13.14 -0.55
N ASP A 198 15.62 12.70 -0.53
CA ASP A 198 16.66 13.26 -1.37
C ASP A 198 16.53 12.75 -2.82
N PRO A 199 16.10 13.60 -3.77
CA PRO A 199 15.85 13.15 -5.14
C PRO A 199 17.15 12.77 -5.88
N VAL A 200 18.33 13.12 -5.35
CA VAL A 200 19.61 12.72 -5.97
C VAL A 200 19.78 11.19 -5.97
N ILE A 201 19.19 10.50 -4.99
CA ILE A 201 19.20 9.03 -4.88
C ILE A 201 18.55 8.36 -6.11
N CYS A 202 17.55 9.02 -6.71
CA CYS A 202 16.92 8.59 -7.97
C CYS A 202 17.25 9.50 -9.16
N SER A 203 18.41 10.15 -9.17
CA SER A 203 18.86 10.94 -10.33
C SER A 203 19.26 10.05 -11.51
N PRO A 204 19.30 10.59 -12.76
CA PRO A 204 19.79 9.84 -13.92
C PRO A 204 21.15 9.18 -13.72
N SER A 205 22.10 9.89 -13.10
CA SER A 205 23.44 9.37 -12.82
C SER A 205 23.43 8.25 -11.79
N ALA A 206 22.60 8.37 -10.74
CA ALA A 206 22.43 7.31 -9.73
C ALA A 206 21.80 6.06 -10.35
N VAL A 207 20.79 6.24 -11.21
CA VAL A 207 20.14 5.15 -11.95
C VAL A 207 21.14 4.45 -12.87
N GLN A 208 21.92 5.19 -13.65
CA GLN A 208 22.94 4.61 -14.52
C GLN A 208 23.98 3.83 -13.72
N SER A 209 24.44 4.37 -12.60
CA SER A 209 25.41 3.70 -11.72
C SER A 209 24.83 2.42 -11.09
N PHE A 210 23.51 2.38 -10.83
CA PHE A 210 22.83 1.21 -10.31
C PHE A 210 22.67 0.09 -11.34
N LEU A 211 22.56 0.43 -12.63
CA LEU A 211 22.33 -0.53 -13.71
C LEU A 211 23.62 -1.12 -14.33
N GLN A 212 24.79 -0.60 -13.95
CA GLN A 212 26.11 -1.12 -14.34
C GLN A 212 26.52 -2.31 -13.46
#